data_AF-A0A662IVX5-F1
#
_entry.id   AF-A0A662IVX5-F1
#
_cell.length_a   1.000
_cell.length_b   1.000
_cell.length_c   1.000
_cell.angle_alpha   90.00
_cell.angle_beta   90.00
_cell.angle_gamma   90.00
#
_symmetry.space_group_name_H-M   'P 1'
#
loop_
_entity.id
_entity.type
_entity.pdbx_description
1 polymer ?
#
loop_
_entity_poly.entity_id
_entity_poly.type
_entity_poly.pdbx_seq_one_letter_code
_entity_poly.pdbx_strand_id
1 'polypeptide(L)'
;MGELAKLSGELRRAARELEEARRGLETVKDRLRELRVKLAELRRRRADCLRGAEEARAEARKLRAEAGGLINRARKAREGLRSEELLRRRIEELEWRHQVSPLSREEEKALVKEVAELGKQLAAWRRVKELEEKASTYLKRAGELKEREGRLRREASSLAAEERRLRERLPEEERRLSDERKRFEEALSKVKELRAKLRSELEARAAKEAERAAEAFRRKGEIARRALERLRRGERVTLEELRALMEQPRVEEGGSVFERG
;
A
#
# COMPACT_ATOMS: atom_id res chain seq x y z
N MET A 1 -2.70 49.67 -22.19
CA MET A 1 -1.73 48.62 -21.75
C MET A 1 -2.11 47.93 -20.43
N GLY A 2 -2.80 48.58 -19.48
CA GLY A 2 -3.02 48.03 -18.13
C GLY A 2 -3.87 46.75 -18.00
N GLU A 3 -4.97 46.61 -18.75
CA GLU A 3 -5.94 45.51 -18.53
C GLU A 3 -5.44 44.13 -18.96
N LEU A 4 -4.81 44.00 -20.14
CA LEU A 4 -4.20 42.74 -20.56
C LEU A 4 -3.06 42.30 -19.62
N ALA A 5 -2.26 43.25 -19.13
CA ALA A 5 -1.20 42.96 -18.18
C ALA A 5 -1.77 42.47 -16.83
N LYS A 6 -2.88 43.08 -16.37
CA LYS A 6 -3.62 42.63 -15.18
C LYS A 6 -4.19 41.22 -15.37
N LEU A 7 -4.92 40.96 -16.46
CA LEU A 7 -5.48 39.64 -16.77
C LEU A 7 -4.42 38.55 -16.92
N SER A 8 -3.28 38.89 -17.56
CA SER A 8 -2.14 37.97 -17.67
C SER A 8 -1.53 37.68 -16.29
N GLY A 9 -1.41 38.68 -15.43
CA GLY A 9 -0.95 38.52 -14.05
C GLY A 9 -1.89 37.66 -13.20
N GLU A 10 -3.20 37.90 -13.29
CA GLU A 10 -4.23 37.10 -12.62
C GLU A 10 -4.24 35.66 -13.10
N LEU A 11 -4.11 35.45 -14.42
CA LEU A 11 -4.01 34.11 -15.00
C LEU A 11 -2.78 33.35 -14.49
N ARG A 12 -1.63 34.03 -14.37
CA ARG A 12 -0.42 33.42 -13.79
C ARG A 12 -0.62 33.03 -12.33
N ARG A 13 -1.30 33.87 -11.53
CA ARG A 13 -1.62 33.54 -10.13
C ARG A 13 -2.58 32.36 -10.03
N ALA A 14 -3.67 32.38 -10.79
CA ALA A 14 -4.64 31.29 -10.82
C ALA A 14 -4.02 29.98 -11.33
N ALA A 15 -3.07 30.03 -12.27
CA ALA A 15 -2.33 28.85 -12.73
C ALA A 15 -1.45 28.25 -11.61
N ARG A 16 -0.82 29.10 -10.78
CA ARG A 16 -0.07 28.63 -9.60
C ARG A 16 -0.99 28.01 -8.55
N GLU A 17 -2.12 28.66 -8.25
CA GLU A 17 -3.16 28.11 -7.35
C GLU A 17 -3.65 26.74 -7.83
N LEU A 18 -3.85 26.57 -9.14
CA LEU A 18 -4.24 25.29 -9.74
C LEU A 18 -3.15 24.21 -9.59
N GLU A 19 -1.88 24.56 -9.79
CA GLU A 19 -0.76 23.64 -9.56
C GLU A 19 -0.64 23.23 -8.09
N GLU A 20 -0.82 24.16 -7.17
CA GLU A 20 -0.82 23.90 -5.73
C GLU A 20 -1.98 22.99 -5.33
N ALA A 21 -3.21 23.27 -5.78
CA ALA A 21 -4.38 22.44 -5.53
C ALA A 21 -4.21 21.03 -6.15
N ARG A 22 -3.59 20.93 -7.33
CA ARG A 22 -3.28 19.63 -7.94
C ARG A 22 -2.30 18.83 -7.09
N ARG A 23 -1.25 19.47 -6.56
CA ARG A 23 -0.28 18.83 -5.66
C ARG A 23 -0.96 18.41 -4.36
N GLY A 24 -1.77 19.27 -3.75
CA GLY A 24 -2.56 18.96 -2.55
C GLY A 24 -3.44 17.73 -2.76
N LEU A 25 -4.21 17.70 -3.84
CA LEU A 25 -5.05 16.56 -4.22
C LEU A 25 -4.24 15.26 -4.36
N GLU A 26 -3.09 15.30 -5.03
CA GLU A 26 -2.26 14.11 -5.23
C GLU A 26 -1.69 13.61 -3.89
N THR A 27 -1.20 14.50 -3.04
CA THR A 27 -0.67 14.12 -1.72
C THR A 27 -1.72 13.44 -0.84
N VAL A 28 -2.97 13.89 -0.89
CA VAL A 28 -4.06 13.26 -0.12
C VAL A 28 -4.44 11.90 -0.72
N LYS A 29 -4.45 11.77 -2.05
CA LYS A 29 -4.66 10.46 -2.71
C LYS A 29 -3.58 9.45 -2.32
N ASP A 30 -2.32 9.86 -2.31
CA ASP A 30 -1.20 9.01 -1.93
C ASP A 30 -1.33 8.56 -0.47
N ARG A 31 -1.62 9.49 0.45
CA ARG A 31 -1.89 9.16 1.86
C ARG A 31 -3.03 8.16 2.03
N LEU A 32 -4.14 8.36 1.30
CA LEU A 32 -5.26 7.41 1.33
C LEU A 32 -4.87 6.03 0.80
N ARG A 33 -4.10 5.99 -0.29
CA ARG A 33 -3.57 4.74 -0.83
C ARG A 33 -2.69 4.03 0.19
N GLU A 34 -1.74 4.73 0.80
CA GLU A 34 -0.87 4.19 1.85
C GLU A 34 -1.67 3.67 3.05
N LEU A 35 -2.66 4.43 3.52
CA LEU A 35 -3.52 3.99 4.63
C LEU A 35 -4.30 2.71 4.29
N ARG A 36 -4.84 2.62 3.06
CA ARG A 36 -5.55 1.42 2.60
C ARG A 36 -4.63 0.21 2.48
N VAL A 37 -3.40 0.40 1.99
CA VAL A 37 -2.38 -0.66 1.93
C VAL A 37 -2.02 -1.12 3.35
N LYS A 38 -1.69 -0.19 4.25
CA LYS A 38 -1.37 -0.51 5.66
C LYS A 38 -2.51 -1.24 6.35
N LEU A 39 -3.76 -0.82 6.15
CA LEU A 39 -4.93 -1.51 6.68
C LEU A 39 -5.06 -2.94 6.15
N ALA A 40 -4.83 -3.15 4.85
CA ALA A 40 -4.86 -4.49 4.26
C ALA A 40 -3.74 -5.39 4.83
N GLU A 41 -2.53 -4.84 5.00
CA GLU A 41 -1.40 -5.55 5.59
C GLU A 41 -1.66 -5.93 7.06
N LEU A 42 -2.18 -5.00 7.87
CA LEU A 42 -2.53 -5.29 9.26
C LEU A 42 -3.60 -6.38 9.37
N ARG A 43 -4.62 -6.35 8.51
CA ARG A 43 -5.65 -7.39 8.45
C ARG A 43 -5.07 -8.75 8.10
N ARG A 44 -4.18 -8.79 7.10
CA ARG A 44 -3.49 -10.01 6.70
C ARG A 44 -2.64 -10.58 7.83
N ARG A 45 -1.76 -9.76 8.42
CA ARG A 45 -0.90 -10.16 9.54
C ARG A 45 -1.72 -10.66 10.72
N ARG A 46 -2.81 -9.96 11.07
CA ARG A 46 -3.71 -10.38 12.13
C ARG A 46 -4.34 -11.74 11.83
N ALA A 47 -4.80 -11.97 10.60
CA ALA A 47 -5.35 -13.26 10.19
C ALA A 47 -4.30 -14.38 10.28
N ASP A 48 -3.06 -14.10 9.87
CA ASP A 48 -1.95 -15.05 9.95
C ASP A 48 -1.60 -15.39 11.42
N CYS A 49 -1.56 -14.39 12.31
CA CYS A 49 -1.37 -14.62 13.75
C CYS A 49 -2.49 -15.48 14.35
N LEU A 50 -3.76 -15.20 14.00
CA LEU A 50 -4.89 -15.98 14.49
C LEU A 50 -4.86 -17.43 13.99
N ARG A 51 -4.53 -17.64 12.71
CA ARG A 51 -4.36 -18.98 12.12
C ARG A 51 -3.24 -19.74 12.82
N GLY A 52 -2.07 -19.11 12.99
CA GLY A 52 -0.95 -19.72 13.71
C GLY A 52 -1.28 -20.02 15.18
N ALA A 53 -2.12 -19.21 15.83
CA ALA A 53 -2.60 -19.48 17.18
C ALA A 53 -3.52 -20.70 17.23
N GLU A 54 -4.42 -20.85 16.26
CA GLU A 54 -5.29 -22.02 16.13
C GLU A 54 -4.51 -23.31 15.84
N GLU A 55 -3.53 -23.24 14.95
CA GLU A 55 -2.62 -24.35 14.65
C GLU A 55 -1.84 -24.78 15.89
N ALA A 56 -1.21 -23.83 16.60
CA ALA A 56 -0.48 -24.12 17.84
C ALA A 56 -1.39 -24.72 18.92
N ARG A 57 -2.62 -24.23 19.04
CA ARG A 57 -3.63 -24.78 19.96
C ARG A 57 -4.02 -26.21 19.59
N ALA A 58 -4.25 -26.47 18.31
CA ALA A 58 -4.62 -27.79 17.81
C ALA A 58 -3.51 -28.80 18.03
N GLU A 59 -2.26 -28.44 17.72
CA GLU A 59 -1.08 -29.28 17.95
C GLU A 59 -0.85 -29.53 19.45
N ALA A 60 -0.95 -28.50 20.30
CA ALA A 60 -0.86 -28.66 21.75
C ALA A 60 -1.93 -29.62 22.31
N ARG A 61 -3.15 -29.58 21.76
CA ARG A 61 -4.23 -30.50 22.14
C ARG A 61 -3.91 -31.95 21.75
N LYS A 62 -3.40 -32.18 20.54
CA LYS A 62 -2.99 -33.51 20.07
C LYS A 62 -1.91 -34.10 20.98
N LEU A 63 -0.84 -33.34 21.23
CA LEU A 63 0.26 -33.77 22.10
C LEU A 63 -0.19 -34.07 23.53
N ARG A 64 -1.13 -33.29 24.08
CA ARG A 64 -1.71 -33.57 25.41
C ARG A 64 -2.54 -34.85 25.42
N ALA A 65 -3.32 -35.11 24.37
CA ALA A 65 -4.08 -36.34 24.25
C ALA A 65 -3.16 -37.57 24.14
N GLU A 66 -2.12 -37.46 23.32
CA GLU A 66 -1.09 -38.51 23.18
C GLU A 66 -0.33 -38.75 24.49
N ALA A 67 0.07 -37.68 25.18
CA ALA A 67 0.69 -37.77 26.50
C ALA A 67 -0.25 -38.43 27.52
N GLY A 68 -1.54 -38.07 27.54
CA GLY A 68 -2.54 -38.71 28.38
C GLY A 68 -2.68 -40.21 28.09
N GLY A 69 -2.65 -40.60 26.81
CA GLY A 69 -2.64 -42.00 26.40
C GLY A 69 -1.37 -42.76 26.82
N LEU A 70 -0.21 -42.11 26.79
CA LEU A 70 1.05 -42.68 27.28
C LEU A 70 1.03 -42.85 28.81
N ILE A 71 0.56 -41.84 29.55
CA ILE A 71 0.42 -41.88 31.02
C ILE A 71 -0.53 -42.99 31.43
N ASN A 72 -1.67 -43.15 30.75
CA ASN A 72 -2.62 -44.22 31.04
C ASN A 72 -2.02 -45.61 30.76
N ARG A 73 -1.23 -45.75 29.68
CA ARG A 73 -0.49 -47.00 29.40
C ARG A 73 0.57 -47.29 30.45
N ALA A 74 1.33 -46.27 30.88
CA ALA A 74 2.32 -46.37 31.94
C ALA A 74 1.68 -46.79 33.26
N ARG A 75 0.56 -46.17 33.63
CA ARG A 75 -0.23 -46.52 34.82
C ARG A 75 -0.67 -47.98 34.81
N LYS A 76 -1.29 -48.44 33.72
CA LYS A 76 -1.73 -49.84 33.57
C LYS A 76 -0.56 -50.82 33.59
N ALA A 77 0.57 -50.49 32.95
CA ALA A 77 1.76 -51.32 32.98
C ALA A 77 2.42 -51.39 34.37
N ARG A 78 2.20 -50.36 35.20
CA ARG A 78 2.68 -50.30 36.58
C ARG A 78 1.78 -51.04 37.57
N GLU A 79 0.50 -51.22 37.24
CA GLU A 79 -0.45 -51.95 38.09
C GLU A 79 0.04 -53.39 38.32
N GLY A 80 0.15 -53.79 39.59
CA GLY A 80 0.62 -55.12 39.99
C GLY A 80 2.14 -55.31 39.97
N LEU A 81 2.94 -54.32 39.55
CA LEU A 81 4.40 -54.39 39.68
C LEU A 81 4.82 -54.11 41.13
N ARG A 82 5.76 -54.90 41.65
CA ARG A 82 6.48 -54.56 42.88
C ARG A 82 7.35 -53.32 42.65
N SER A 83 7.70 -52.60 43.72
CA SER A 83 8.63 -51.45 43.61
C SER A 83 9.93 -51.87 42.90
N GLU A 84 10.39 -51.05 41.95
CA GLU A 84 11.64 -51.29 41.22
C GLU A 84 12.84 -51.48 42.16
N GLU A 85 12.90 -50.70 43.25
CA GLU A 85 13.97 -50.79 44.25
C GLU A 85 13.93 -52.11 45.01
N LEU A 86 12.72 -52.59 45.35
CA LEU A 86 12.54 -53.88 46.02
C LEU A 86 12.90 -55.04 45.08
N LEU A 87 12.62 -54.91 43.78
CA LEU A 87 13.00 -55.91 42.78
C LEU A 87 14.52 -56.01 42.63
N ARG A 88 15.23 -54.88 42.57
CA ARG A 88 16.69 -54.87 42.49
C ARG A 88 17.34 -55.47 43.72
N ARG A 89 16.92 -55.05 44.92
CA ARG A 89 17.41 -55.61 46.19
C ARG A 89 17.18 -57.12 46.27
N ARG A 90 16.01 -57.60 45.83
CA ARG A 90 15.70 -59.02 45.84
C ARG A 90 16.59 -59.82 44.89
N ILE A 91 16.92 -59.28 43.71
CA ILE A 91 17.87 -59.92 42.79
C ILE A 91 19.26 -59.98 43.43
N GLU A 92 19.74 -58.89 44.01
CA GLU A 92 21.04 -58.84 44.71
C GLU A 92 21.12 -59.87 45.85
N GLU A 93 20.05 -60.01 46.65
CA GLU A 93 19.96 -61.04 47.70
C GLU A 93 20.06 -62.46 47.14
N LEU A 94 19.37 -62.76 46.03
CA LEU A 94 19.38 -64.07 45.39
C LEU A 94 20.75 -64.37 44.76
N GLU A 95 21.38 -63.38 44.13
CA GLU A 95 22.73 -63.49 43.58
C GLU A 95 23.76 -63.76 44.68
N TRP A 96 23.68 -63.03 45.80
CA TRP A 96 24.54 -63.27 46.97
C TRP A 96 24.35 -64.68 47.55
N ARG A 97 23.10 -65.12 47.72
CA ARG A 97 22.80 -66.47 48.22
C ARG A 97 23.38 -67.55 47.30
N HIS A 98 23.30 -67.35 45.98
CA HIS A 98 23.89 -68.27 45.01
C HIS A 98 25.42 -68.32 45.09
N GLN A 99 26.08 -67.20 45.41
CA GLN A 99 27.55 -67.13 45.54
C GLN A 99 28.07 -67.77 46.84
N VAL A 100 27.35 -67.63 47.95
CA VAL A 100 27.87 -67.95 49.29
C VAL A 100 27.36 -69.29 49.83
N SER A 101 26.35 -69.91 49.21
CA SER A 101 25.78 -71.18 49.67
C SER A 101 25.80 -72.26 48.59
N PRO A 102 26.24 -73.50 48.91
CA PRO A 102 26.08 -74.64 48.02
C PRO A 102 24.59 -74.99 47.93
N LEU A 103 23.98 -74.75 46.77
CA LEU A 103 22.57 -75.02 46.50
C LEU A 103 22.38 -76.41 45.88
N SER A 104 21.29 -77.08 46.22
CA SER A 104 20.87 -78.28 45.49
C SER A 104 20.38 -77.92 44.09
N ARG A 105 20.36 -78.90 43.19
CA ARG A 105 19.91 -78.72 41.79
C ARG A 105 18.46 -78.23 41.67
N GLU A 106 17.62 -78.52 42.67
CA GLU A 106 16.22 -78.05 42.73
C GLU A 106 16.13 -76.61 43.19
N GLU A 107 16.89 -76.23 44.23
CA GLU A 107 16.96 -74.85 44.71
C GLU A 107 17.56 -73.92 43.66
N GLU A 108 18.56 -74.39 42.91
CA GLU A 108 19.16 -73.64 41.81
C GLU A 108 18.14 -73.37 40.69
N LYS A 109 17.34 -74.38 40.32
CA LYS A 109 16.22 -74.20 39.36
C LYS A 109 15.17 -73.23 39.87
N ALA A 110 14.83 -73.26 41.16
CA ALA A 110 13.87 -72.34 41.77
C ALA A 110 14.40 -70.90 41.77
N LEU A 111 15.69 -70.72 42.11
CA LEU A 111 16.37 -69.42 42.11
C LEU A 111 16.40 -68.82 40.71
N VAL A 112 16.79 -69.59 39.69
CA VAL A 112 16.79 -69.12 38.29
C VAL A 112 15.39 -68.70 37.84
N LYS A 113 14.34 -69.44 38.23
CA LYS A 113 12.95 -69.06 37.94
C LYS A 113 12.54 -67.75 38.63
N GLU A 114 12.90 -67.57 39.89
CA GLU A 114 12.59 -66.35 40.65
C GLU A 114 13.31 -65.14 40.04
N VAL A 115 14.61 -65.25 39.76
CA VAL A 115 15.40 -64.20 39.11
C VAL A 115 14.84 -63.86 37.72
N ALA A 116 14.44 -64.87 36.93
CA ALA A 116 13.82 -64.63 35.63
C ALA A 116 12.51 -63.84 35.75
N GLU A 117 11.68 -64.13 36.76
CA GLU A 117 10.42 -63.41 36.99
C GLU A 117 10.66 -61.97 37.46
N LEU A 118 11.59 -61.77 38.39
CA LEU A 118 12.03 -60.42 38.82
C LEU A 118 12.60 -59.62 37.65
N GLY A 119 13.37 -60.26 36.76
CA GLY A 119 13.89 -59.68 35.53
C GLY A 119 12.80 -59.21 34.57
N LYS A 120 11.71 -59.98 34.41
CA LYS A 120 10.53 -59.54 33.63
C LYS A 120 9.87 -58.31 34.24
N GLN A 121 9.73 -58.27 35.57
CA GLN A 121 9.15 -57.10 36.24
C GLN A 121 10.04 -55.85 36.11
N LEU A 122 11.38 -56.00 36.16
CA LEU A 122 12.30 -54.90 35.88
C LEU A 122 12.22 -54.42 34.42
N ALA A 123 12.07 -55.33 33.46
CA ALA A 123 11.85 -54.96 32.06
C ALA A 123 10.53 -54.17 31.87
N ALA A 124 9.47 -54.56 32.59
CA ALA A 124 8.22 -53.80 32.62
C ALA A 124 8.42 -52.38 33.18
N TRP A 125 9.19 -52.24 34.27
CA TRP A 125 9.54 -50.93 34.83
C TRP A 125 10.31 -50.03 33.87
N ARG A 126 11.28 -50.59 33.13
CA ARG A 126 11.99 -49.83 32.07
C ARG A 126 11.01 -49.27 31.05
N ARG A 127 10.04 -50.09 30.63
CA ARG A 127 8.99 -49.66 29.69
C ARG A 127 8.05 -48.62 30.26
N VAL A 128 7.71 -48.68 31.55
CA VAL A 128 6.94 -47.63 32.24
C VAL A 128 7.70 -46.30 32.18
N LYS A 129 8.99 -46.29 32.54
CA LYS A 129 9.82 -45.08 32.51
C LYS A 129 9.92 -44.48 31.11
N GLU A 130 10.14 -45.30 30.08
CA GLU A 130 10.15 -44.83 28.70
C GLU A 130 8.83 -44.16 28.27
N LEU A 131 7.68 -44.69 28.72
CA LEU A 131 6.38 -44.10 28.45
C LEU A 131 6.19 -42.77 29.19
N GLU A 132 6.61 -42.70 30.46
CA GLU A 132 6.55 -41.49 31.27
C GLU A 132 7.46 -40.38 30.73
N GLU A 133 8.67 -40.72 30.30
CA GLU A 133 9.60 -39.80 29.65
C GLU A 133 9.02 -39.25 28.34
N LYS A 134 8.47 -40.12 27.47
CA LYS A 134 7.80 -39.68 26.23
C LYS A 134 6.58 -38.81 26.52
N ALA A 135 5.79 -39.12 27.55
CA ALA A 135 4.68 -38.25 27.95
C ALA A 135 5.17 -36.88 28.43
N SER A 136 6.25 -36.86 29.21
CA SER A 136 6.87 -35.63 29.70
C SER A 136 7.37 -34.74 28.56
N THR A 137 8.02 -35.30 27.54
CA THR A 137 8.47 -34.52 26.37
C THR A 137 7.29 -33.93 25.60
N TYR A 138 6.21 -34.68 25.39
CA TYR A 138 4.99 -34.18 24.75
C TYR A 138 4.30 -33.07 25.56
N LEU A 139 4.25 -33.20 26.89
CA LEU A 139 3.69 -32.16 27.75
C LEU A 139 4.52 -30.87 27.73
N LYS A 140 5.86 -30.98 27.75
CA LYS A 140 6.76 -29.83 27.59
C LYS A 140 6.50 -29.12 26.27
N ARG A 141 6.46 -29.88 25.16
CA ARG A 141 6.19 -29.32 23.84
C ARG A 141 4.81 -28.67 23.73
N ALA A 142 3.77 -29.28 24.33
CA ALA A 142 2.45 -28.68 24.40
C ALA A 142 2.42 -27.40 25.27
N GLY A 143 3.29 -27.28 26.26
CA GLY A 143 3.53 -26.05 27.03
C GLY A 143 4.08 -24.93 26.15
N GLU A 144 5.15 -25.20 25.41
CA GLU A 144 5.78 -24.25 24.47
C GLU A 144 4.80 -23.75 23.41
N LEU A 145 3.99 -24.65 22.85
CA LEU A 145 2.96 -24.30 21.87
C LEU A 145 1.85 -23.43 22.47
N LYS A 146 1.47 -23.66 23.74
CA LYS A 146 0.50 -22.81 24.43
C LYS A 146 1.06 -21.40 24.68
N GLU A 147 2.34 -21.27 25.00
CA GLU A 147 2.99 -19.96 25.09
C GLU A 147 3.04 -19.26 23.73
N ARG A 148 3.37 -20.01 22.67
CA ARG A 148 3.34 -19.50 21.29
C ARG A 148 1.94 -19.03 20.90
N GLU A 149 0.89 -19.80 21.19
CA GLU A 149 -0.50 -19.38 21.01
C GLU A 149 -0.77 -18.06 21.73
N GLY A 150 -0.37 -17.95 23.00
CA GLY A 150 -0.55 -16.74 23.80
C GLY A 150 0.15 -15.52 23.18
N ARG A 151 1.38 -15.67 22.70
CA ARG A 151 2.13 -14.61 21.99
C ARG A 151 1.39 -14.14 20.73
N LEU A 152 0.99 -15.09 19.87
CA LEU A 152 0.28 -14.79 18.63
C LEU A 152 -1.07 -14.11 18.87
N ARG A 153 -1.81 -14.51 19.92
CA ARG A 153 -3.06 -13.84 20.28
C ARG A 153 -2.84 -12.40 20.75
N ARG A 154 -1.81 -12.14 21.54
CA ARG A 154 -1.46 -10.77 21.99
C ARG A 154 -1.07 -9.89 20.80
N GLU A 155 -0.28 -10.43 19.88
CA GLU A 155 0.10 -9.75 18.65
C GLU A 155 -1.14 -9.43 17.80
N ALA A 156 -2.03 -10.40 17.58
CA ALA A 156 -3.29 -10.18 16.88
C ALA A 156 -4.16 -9.09 17.52
N SER A 157 -4.20 -9.02 18.85
CA SER A 157 -4.89 -7.94 19.58
C SER A 157 -4.23 -6.58 19.38
N SER A 158 -2.90 -6.51 19.39
CA SER A 158 -2.15 -5.28 19.12
C SER A 158 -2.42 -4.78 17.69
N LEU A 159 -2.34 -5.68 16.70
CA LEU A 159 -2.65 -5.38 15.30
C LEU A 159 -4.10 -4.92 15.12
N ALA A 160 -5.06 -5.52 15.85
CA ALA A 160 -6.46 -5.10 15.81
C ALA A 160 -6.66 -3.68 16.37
N ALA A 161 -5.92 -3.31 17.42
CA ALA A 161 -5.95 -1.96 17.98
C ALA A 161 -5.36 -0.94 17.00
N GLU A 162 -4.27 -1.28 16.32
CA GLU A 162 -3.68 -0.45 15.27
C GLU A 162 -4.61 -0.30 14.06
N GLU A 163 -5.23 -1.40 13.60
CA GLU A 163 -6.23 -1.40 12.53
C GLU A 163 -7.36 -0.44 12.87
N ARG A 164 -7.88 -0.48 14.11
CA ARG A 164 -8.94 0.41 14.56
C ARG A 164 -8.51 1.87 14.47
N ARG A 165 -7.32 2.23 14.98
CA ARG A 165 -6.79 3.59 14.94
C ARG A 165 -6.65 4.10 13.50
N LEU A 166 -6.14 3.27 12.58
CA LEU A 166 -6.03 3.66 11.17
C LEU A 166 -7.40 3.78 10.49
N ARG A 167 -8.35 2.93 10.86
CA ARG A 167 -9.73 3.00 10.34
C ARG A 167 -10.44 4.26 10.79
N GLU A 168 -10.19 4.74 12.00
CA GLU A 168 -10.72 6.00 12.52
C GLU A 168 -10.15 7.24 11.78
N ARG A 169 -8.94 7.13 11.22
CA ARG A 169 -8.32 8.21 10.40
C ARG A 169 -8.83 8.25 8.96
N LEU A 170 -9.42 7.17 8.45
CA LEU A 170 -9.85 7.06 7.05
C LEU A 170 -10.89 8.14 6.67
N PRO A 171 -11.96 8.37 7.47
CA PRO A 171 -12.96 9.39 7.16
C PRO A 171 -12.39 10.80 7.13
N GLU A 172 -11.39 11.10 7.97
CA GLU A 172 -10.73 12.40 7.98
C GLU A 172 -9.97 12.66 6.67
N GLU A 173 -9.22 11.66 6.20
CA GLU A 173 -8.50 11.78 4.93
C GLU A 173 -9.44 11.75 3.71
N GLU A 174 -10.57 11.04 3.78
CA GLU A 174 -11.61 11.07 2.74
C GLU A 174 -12.30 12.43 2.66
N ARG A 175 -12.53 13.09 3.80
CA ARG A 175 -13.00 14.48 3.84
C ARG A 175 -11.97 15.43 3.24
N ARG A 176 -10.70 15.32 3.63
CA ARG A 176 -9.60 16.11 3.03
C ARG A 176 -9.52 15.92 1.51
N LEU A 177 -9.73 14.70 1.01
CA LEU A 177 -9.75 14.43 -0.43
C LEU A 177 -10.90 15.17 -1.11
N SER A 178 -12.09 15.16 -0.50
CA SER A 178 -13.24 15.90 -1.00
C SER A 178 -12.97 17.41 -1.03
N ASP A 179 -12.36 17.96 0.01
CA ASP A 179 -12.05 19.39 0.09
C ASP A 179 -10.99 19.79 -0.94
N GLU A 180 -9.92 19.01 -1.10
CA GLU A 180 -8.89 19.25 -2.13
C GLU A 180 -9.43 19.09 -3.56
N ARG A 181 -10.40 18.17 -3.79
CA ARG A 181 -11.09 18.07 -5.07
C ARG A 181 -11.86 19.34 -5.40
N LYS A 182 -12.62 19.88 -4.44
CA LYS A 182 -13.35 21.14 -4.61
C LYS A 182 -12.40 22.30 -4.92
N ARG A 183 -11.32 22.44 -4.15
CA ARG A 183 -10.28 23.45 -4.40
C ARG A 183 -9.67 23.34 -5.79
N PHE A 184 -9.39 22.11 -6.23
CA PHE A 184 -8.87 21.87 -7.58
C PHE A 184 -9.89 22.26 -8.67
N GLU A 185 -11.15 21.90 -8.50
CA GLU A 185 -12.23 22.25 -9.44
C GLU A 185 -12.45 23.76 -9.53
N GLU A 186 -12.45 24.47 -8.40
CA GLU A 186 -12.55 25.93 -8.31
C GLU A 186 -11.34 26.64 -8.95
N ALA A 187 -10.12 26.16 -8.70
CA ALA A 187 -8.93 26.72 -9.33
C ALA A 187 -8.95 26.48 -10.85
N LEU A 188 -9.43 25.31 -11.29
CA LEU A 188 -9.52 24.96 -12.70
C LEU A 188 -10.56 25.82 -13.42
N SER A 189 -11.73 26.06 -12.83
CA SER A 189 -12.75 26.94 -13.40
C SER A 189 -12.23 28.37 -13.52
N LYS A 190 -11.60 28.92 -12.47
CA LYS A 190 -10.98 30.26 -12.47
C LYS A 190 -9.94 30.41 -13.58
N VAL A 191 -9.07 29.42 -13.78
CA VAL A 191 -8.09 29.44 -14.88
C VAL A 191 -8.78 29.42 -16.25
N LYS A 192 -9.82 28.59 -16.43
CA LYS A 192 -10.58 28.53 -17.68
C LYS A 192 -11.26 29.87 -18.00
N GLU A 193 -11.90 30.48 -17.00
CA GLU A 193 -12.56 31.78 -17.14
C GLU A 193 -11.57 32.89 -17.49
N LEU A 194 -10.44 32.98 -16.78
CA LEU A 194 -9.41 33.98 -17.06
C LEU A 194 -8.78 33.79 -18.44
N ARG A 195 -8.58 32.55 -18.89
CA ARG A 195 -8.14 32.26 -20.27
C ARG A 195 -9.17 32.70 -21.31
N ALA A 196 -10.45 32.48 -21.06
CA ALA A 196 -11.52 32.91 -21.95
C ALA A 196 -11.58 34.45 -22.03
N LYS A 197 -11.56 35.14 -20.89
CA LYS A 197 -11.51 36.61 -20.83
C LYS A 197 -10.29 37.18 -21.56
N LEU A 198 -9.10 36.62 -21.31
CA LEU A 198 -7.88 37.07 -21.96
C LEU A 198 -7.94 36.90 -23.49
N ARG A 199 -8.48 35.78 -23.98
CA ARG A 199 -8.68 35.56 -25.43
C ARG A 199 -9.65 36.58 -26.03
N SER A 200 -10.80 36.79 -25.40
CA SER A 200 -11.79 37.77 -25.86
C SER A 200 -11.21 39.20 -25.92
N GLU A 201 -10.41 39.60 -24.94
CA GLU A 201 -9.76 40.91 -24.93
C GLU A 201 -8.70 41.06 -26.03
N LEU A 202 -7.94 40.00 -26.30
CA LEU A 202 -6.97 39.98 -27.40
C LEU A 202 -7.69 40.07 -28.77
N GLU A 203 -8.76 39.32 -28.95
CA GLU A 203 -9.59 39.36 -30.16
C GLU A 203 -10.23 40.73 -30.37
N ALA A 204 -10.80 41.32 -29.31
CA ALA A 204 -11.39 42.66 -29.37
C ALA A 204 -10.35 43.75 -29.71
N ARG A 205 -9.12 43.63 -29.21
CA ARG A 205 -8.04 44.55 -29.59
C ARG A 205 -7.59 44.35 -31.03
N ALA A 206 -7.40 43.11 -31.46
CA ALA A 206 -7.05 42.81 -32.85
C ALA A 206 -8.13 43.33 -33.82
N ALA A 207 -9.41 43.19 -33.49
CA ALA A 207 -10.52 43.73 -34.27
C ALA A 207 -10.48 45.27 -34.35
N LYS A 208 -10.27 45.97 -33.22
CA LYS A 208 -10.13 47.44 -33.20
C LYS A 208 -8.91 47.92 -33.98
N GLU A 209 -7.79 47.20 -33.91
CA GLU A 209 -6.59 47.53 -34.68
C GLU A 209 -6.81 47.30 -36.18
N ALA A 210 -7.47 46.21 -36.56
CA ALA A 210 -7.85 45.93 -37.94
C ALA A 210 -8.84 46.97 -38.50
N GLU A 211 -9.82 47.39 -37.70
CA GLU A 211 -10.76 48.46 -38.06
C GLU A 211 -10.04 49.80 -38.28
N ARG A 212 -9.16 50.19 -37.35
CA ARG A 212 -8.32 51.40 -37.51
C ARG A 212 -7.42 51.32 -38.73
N ALA A 213 -6.83 50.16 -39.01
CA ALA A 213 -6.02 49.94 -40.21
C ALA A 213 -6.87 50.05 -41.48
N ALA A 214 -8.08 49.48 -41.47
CA ALA A 214 -9.02 49.56 -42.58
C ALA A 214 -9.52 51.00 -42.82
N GLU A 215 -9.83 51.76 -41.77
CA GLU A 215 -10.18 53.17 -41.88
C GLU A 215 -9.01 54.02 -42.40
N ALA A 216 -7.80 53.81 -41.87
CA ALA A 216 -6.61 54.49 -42.35
C ALA A 216 -6.34 54.16 -43.83
N PHE A 217 -6.52 52.90 -44.22
CA PHE A 217 -6.41 52.46 -45.60
C PHE A 217 -7.48 53.10 -46.49
N ARG A 218 -8.75 53.16 -46.05
CA ARG A 218 -9.85 53.85 -46.76
C ARG A 218 -9.58 55.34 -46.94
N ARG A 219 -9.12 56.03 -45.88
CA ARG A 219 -8.76 57.45 -45.93
C ARG A 219 -7.62 57.71 -46.91
N LYS A 220 -6.54 56.92 -46.85
CA LYS A 220 -5.47 56.95 -47.86
C LYS A 220 -6.01 56.66 -49.28
N GLY A 221 -6.96 55.74 -49.37
CA GLY A 221 -7.78 55.42 -50.54
C GLY A 221 -8.42 56.64 -51.21
N GLU A 222 -9.19 57.39 -50.42
CA GLU A 222 -9.91 58.58 -50.84
C GLU A 222 -8.97 59.74 -51.20
N ILE A 223 -7.90 59.95 -50.43
CA ILE A 223 -6.88 60.97 -50.70
C ILE A 223 -6.22 60.70 -52.07
N ALA A 224 -5.82 59.46 -52.33
CA ALA A 224 -5.23 59.08 -53.61
C ALA A 224 -6.20 59.24 -54.79
N ARG A 225 -7.49 58.88 -54.63
CA ARG A 225 -8.52 59.11 -55.67
C ARG A 225 -8.69 60.60 -56.00
N ARG A 226 -8.79 61.46 -54.98
CA ARG A 226 -8.87 62.91 -55.14
C ARG A 226 -7.62 63.47 -55.81
N ALA A 227 -6.45 62.98 -55.42
CA ALA A 227 -5.17 63.34 -56.04
C ALA A 227 -5.11 62.95 -57.52
N LEU A 228 -5.60 61.75 -57.88
CA LEU A 228 -5.64 61.28 -59.26
C LEU A 228 -6.56 62.15 -60.13
N GLU A 229 -7.74 62.52 -59.62
CA GLU A 229 -8.67 63.39 -60.33
C GLU A 229 -8.08 64.79 -60.56
N ARG A 230 -7.39 65.36 -59.57
CA ARG A 230 -6.70 66.66 -59.70
C ARG A 230 -5.56 66.59 -60.72
N LEU A 231 -4.77 65.53 -60.67
CA LEU A 231 -3.67 65.31 -61.63
C LEU A 231 -4.21 65.13 -63.06
N ARG A 232 -5.32 64.40 -63.25
CA ARG A 232 -6.01 64.26 -64.54
C ARG A 232 -6.57 65.59 -65.07
N ARG A 233 -6.94 66.52 -64.18
CA ARG A 233 -7.39 67.89 -64.54
C ARG A 233 -6.24 68.89 -64.75
N GLY A 234 -4.99 68.47 -64.57
CA GLY A 234 -3.81 69.33 -64.72
C GLY A 234 -3.52 70.23 -63.51
N GLU A 235 -4.15 69.98 -62.36
CA GLU A 235 -3.93 70.72 -61.12
C GLU A 235 -2.69 70.20 -60.36
N ARG A 236 -2.02 71.08 -59.62
CA ARG A 236 -0.88 70.69 -58.77
C ARG A 236 -1.37 69.87 -57.57
N VAL A 237 -0.77 68.69 -57.38
CA VAL A 237 -0.98 67.83 -56.20
C VAL A 237 0.10 68.02 -55.15
N THR A 238 -0.24 67.81 -53.88
CA THR A 238 0.68 67.89 -52.74
C THR A 238 1.54 66.64 -52.61
N LEU A 239 2.67 66.72 -51.88
CA LEU A 239 3.58 65.60 -51.65
C LEU A 239 2.91 64.42 -50.92
N GLU A 240 1.96 64.69 -50.02
CA GLU A 240 1.21 63.66 -49.29
C GLU A 240 0.20 62.94 -50.20
N GLU A 241 -0.46 63.69 -51.10
CA GLU A 241 -1.35 63.17 -52.13
C GLU A 241 -0.60 62.30 -53.16
N LEU A 242 0.60 62.72 -53.57
CA LEU A 242 1.48 61.95 -54.45
C LEU A 242 1.99 60.67 -53.79
N ARG A 243 2.35 60.74 -52.50
CA ARG A 243 2.79 59.58 -51.72
C ARG A 243 1.65 58.57 -51.52
N ALA A 244 0.43 59.04 -51.26
CA ALA A 244 -0.75 58.18 -51.16
C ALA A 244 -1.06 57.44 -52.47
N LEU A 245 -0.82 58.08 -53.63
CA LEU A 245 -0.94 57.43 -54.95
C LEU A 245 0.11 56.33 -55.17
N MET A 246 1.36 56.56 -54.75
CA MET A 246 2.45 55.59 -54.91
C MET A 246 2.34 54.41 -53.94
N GLU A 247 1.75 54.61 -52.77
CA GLU A 247 1.56 53.57 -51.74
C GLU A 247 0.33 52.67 -51.98
N GLN A 248 -0.54 53.00 -52.94
CA GLN A 248 -1.65 52.10 -53.31
C GLN A 248 -1.15 50.89 -54.10
N PRO A 249 -1.67 49.67 -53.84
CA PRO A 249 -1.50 48.57 -54.78
C PRO A 249 -2.11 49.00 -56.11
N ARG A 250 -1.33 48.91 -57.20
CA ARG A 250 -1.81 49.25 -58.55
C ARG A 250 -3.05 48.40 -58.84
N VAL A 251 -4.22 49.01 -58.78
CA VAL A 251 -5.42 48.40 -59.35
C VAL A 251 -5.28 48.61 -60.86
N GLU A 252 -4.96 47.54 -61.56
CA GLU A 252 -4.97 47.51 -63.03
C GLU A 252 -6.41 47.72 -63.51
N GLU A 253 -6.81 48.97 -63.68
CA GLU A 253 -7.96 49.32 -64.50
C GLU A 253 -7.49 49.32 -65.97
N GLY A 254 -7.79 48.24 -66.69
CA GLY A 254 -7.89 48.24 -68.15
C GLY A 254 -6.59 48.54 -68.92
N GLY A 255 -5.95 47.46 -69.37
CA GLY A 255 -5.20 47.35 -70.63
C GLY A 255 -4.48 48.59 -71.16
N SER A 256 -3.21 48.74 -70.83
CA SER A 256 -2.16 48.88 -71.86
C SER A 256 -0.80 48.66 -71.20
N VAL A 257 -0.16 47.58 -71.64
CA VAL A 257 1.24 47.29 -71.37
C VAL A 257 2.04 48.37 -72.10
N PHE A 258 2.66 49.29 -71.35
CA PHE A 258 3.84 49.97 -71.86
C PHE A 258 5.03 49.05 -71.61
N GLU A 259 5.33 48.22 -72.60
CA GLU A 259 6.62 47.57 -72.73
C GLU A 259 7.70 48.66 -72.76
N ARG A 260 8.68 48.53 -71.87
CA ARG A 260 9.91 49.30 -71.95
C ARG A 260 10.78 48.69 -73.04
N GLY A 261 11.03 49.48 -74.09
CA GLY A 261 12.33 49.49 -74.76
C GLY A 261 13.34 50.26 -73.91
#